data_AF-F7XQ61-F1
#
_entry.id   AF-F7XQ61-F1
#
_cell.length_a   1.000
_cell.length_b   1.000
_cell.length_c   1.000
_cell.angle_alpha   90.00
_cell.angle_beta   90.00
_cell.angle_gamma   90.00
#
_symmetry.space_group_name_H-M   'P 1'
#
loop_
_entity.id
_entity.type
_entity.pdbx_description
1 polymer ?
#
loop_
_entity_poly.entity_id
_entity_poly.type
_entity_poly.pdbx_seq_one_letter_code
_entity_poly.pdbx_strand_id
1 'polypeptide(L)'
;MAPGLLLNTAICFAIAVSSLTLAWLLVKKSPEYDEKAKPALWALISFWIIVGLIYIPTTIRMFAAYQANAAMDLLFYQIASFFFAFLSVPIIYFIVFILSGNKRITRIVSIMFAVMGIIYLSILHSCGVVGPAVLDWGSLITVNSDFAIHLYLTVLFIIPTAMILGLFLLMVLQRIALGIIYKKALPLVAISFVLDFILIDFIVMIDPMQLFARTFVFIGVILAFLAYFPPEFLNDKSENFEYDDTDLDFDDLEDLDIKDSSLEEINDR
;
A
#
# COMPACT_ATOMS: atom_id res chain seq x y z
N MET A 1 7.70 -32.64 -8.00
CA MET A 1 8.10 -31.21 -7.93
C MET A 1 6.93 -30.40 -8.45
N ALA A 2 6.46 -29.40 -7.70
CA ALA A 2 5.28 -28.63 -8.04
C ALA A 2 5.67 -27.39 -8.86
N PRO A 3 5.39 -27.34 -10.19
CA PRO A 3 5.75 -26.18 -11.02
C PRO A 3 5.00 -24.90 -10.60
N GLY A 4 3.87 -25.03 -9.93
CA GLY A 4 3.11 -23.89 -9.38
C GLY A 4 3.92 -23.07 -8.37
N LEU A 5 4.73 -23.71 -7.53
CA LEU A 5 5.62 -23.02 -6.59
C LEU A 5 6.69 -22.18 -7.28
N LEU A 6 7.23 -22.64 -8.42
CA LEU A 6 8.21 -21.86 -9.20
C LEU A 6 7.56 -20.66 -9.87
N LEU A 7 6.36 -20.82 -10.43
CA LEU A 7 5.58 -19.69 -10.95
C LEU A 7 5.31 -18.66 -9.85
N ASN A 8 4.87 -19.13 -8.68
CA ASN A 8 4.59 -18.27 -7.55
C ASN A 8 5.86 -17.54 -7.06
N THR A 9 6.99 -18.23 -7.02
CA THR A 9 8.31 -17.63 -6.74
C THR A 9 8.63 -16.51 -7.75
N ALA A 10 8.42 -16.75 -9.05
CA ALA A 10 8.68 -15.75 -10.08
C ALA A 10 7.78 -14.52 -9.95
N ILE A 11 6.50 -14.70 -9.61
CA ILE A 11 5.55 -13.60 -9.36
C ILE A 11 5.99 -12.78 -8.14
N CYS A 12 6.31 -13.43 -7.02
CA CYS A 12 6.82 -12.74 -5.83
C CYS A 12 8.09 -11.93 -6.14
N PHE A 13 9.00 -12.52 -6.92
CA PHE A 13 10.22 -11.84 -7.33
C PHE A 13 9.93 -10.61 -8.20
N ALA A 14 9.01 -10.75 -9.17
CA ALA A 14 8.59 -9.64 -10.01
C ALA A 14 7.97 -8.50 -9.19
N ILE A 15 7.09 -8.81 -8.22
CA ILE A 15 6.51 -7.82 -7.31
C ILE A 15 7.62 -7.08 -6.55
N ALA A 16 8.56 -7.83 -5.96
CA ALA A 16 9.66 -7.25 -5.19
C ALA A 16 10.53 -6.30 -6.02
N VAL A 17 10.94 -6.72 -7.22
CA VAL A 17 11.77 -5.90 -8.10
C VAL A 17 11.00 -4.68 -8.60
N SER A 18 9.75 -4.86 -9.03
CA SER A 18 8.92 -3.76 -9.53
C SER A 18 8.60 -2.72 -8.47
N SER A 19 8.28 -3.13 -7.23
CA SER A 19 7.98 -2.18 -6.16
C SER A 19 9.21 -1.41 -5.69
N LEU A 20 10.38 -2.06 -5.61
CA LEU A 20 11.64 -1.39 -5.27
C LEU A 20 12.10 -0.45 -6.40
N THR A 21 11.91 -0.86 -7.65
CA THR A 21 12.20 0.00 -8.80
C THR A 21 11.30 1.24 -8.79
N LEU A 22 10.02 1.06 -8.50
CA LEU A 22 9.09 2.17 -8.35
C LEU A 22 9.53 3.13 -7.24
N ALA A 23 9.88 2.61 -6.06
CA ALA A 23 10.39 3.41 -4.97
C ALA A 23 11.67 4.19 -5.36
N TRP A 24 12.60 3.54 -6.05
CA TRP A 24 13.83 4.16 -6.54
C TRP A 24 13.56 5.31 -7.52
N LEU A 25 12.64 5.11 -8.47
CA LEU A 25 12.26 6.15 -9.42
C LEU A 25 11.59 7.35 -8.75
N LEU A 26 10.75 7.10 -7.73
CA LEU A 26 10.13 8.16 -6.93
C LEU A 26 11.19 8.96 -6.14
N VAL A 27 12.21 8.30 -5.57
CA VAL A 27 13.35 8.98 -4.92
C VAL A 27 14.09 9.86 -5.92
N LYS A 28 14.35 9.36 -7.13
CA LYS A 28 15.06 10.12 -8.17
C LYS A 28 14.32 11.41 -8.57
N LYS A 29 12.98 11.36 -8.61
CA LYS A 29 12.12 12.53 -8.85
C LYS A 29 11.90 13.43 -7.63
N SER A 30 12.26 12.98 -6.42
CA SER A 30 12.05 13.77 -5.19
C SER A 30 12.60 15.21 -5.19
N PRO A 31 13.72 15.54 -5.88
CA PRO A 31 14.19 16.93 -5.95
C PRO A 31 13.29 17.86 -6.75
N GLU A 32 12.45 17.33 -7.63
CA GLU A 32 11.53 18.09 -8.50
C GLU A 32 10.24 18.49 -7.76
N TYR A 33 9.98 17.92 -6.57
CA TYR A 33 8.78 18.20 -5.78
C TYR A 33 9.00 19.30 -4.74
N ASP A 34 7.94 20.07 -4.51
CA ASP A 34 7.90 21.12 -3.49
C ASP A 34 8.14 20.60 -2.07
N GLU A 35 8.81 21.42 -1.25
CA GLU A 35 9.14 21.13 0.16
C GLU A 35 7.91 20.80 1.02
N LYS A 36 6.73 21.30 0.63
CA LYS A 36 5.46 20.99 1.29
C LYS A 36 4.97 19.57 0.99
N ALA A 37 5.10 19.10 -0.24
CA ALA A 37 4.66 17.77 -0.69
C ALA A 37 5.64 16.64 -0.35
N LYS A 38 6.93 16.96 -0.11
CA LYS A 38 7.98 15.97 0.22
C LYS A 38 7.61 14.95 1.32
N PRO A 39 6.98 15.31 2.45
CA PRO A 39 6.61 14.33 3.48
C PRO A 39 5.64 13.25 2.99
N ALA A 40 4.66 13.62 2.16
CA ALA A 40 3.71 12.68 1.56
C ALA A 40 4.44 11.74 0.58
N LEU A 41 5.32 12.30 -0.25
CA LEU A 41 6.14 11.53 -1.18
C LEU A 41 7.03 10.51 -0.47
N TRP A 42 7.69 10.91 0.63
CA TRP A 42 8.53 10.01 1.43
C TRP A 42 7.74 8.88 2.09
N ALA A 43 6.50 9.16 2.53
CA ALA A 43 5.62 8.13 3.04
C ALA A 43 5.27 7.11 1.95
N LEU A 44 4.96 7.58 0.74
CA LEU A 44 4.68 6.74 -0.41
C LEU A 44 5.90 5.90 -0.84
N ILE A 45 7.09 6.51 -0.90
CA ILE A 45 8.35 5.79 -1.15
C ILE A 45 8.53 4.67 -0.11
N SER A 46 8.31 5.00 1.16
CA SER A 46 8.42 4.04 2.26
C SER A 46 7.42 2.88 2.11
N PHE A 47 6.19 3.16 1.68
CA PHE A 47 5.20 2.12 1.39
C PHE A 47 5.70 1.12 0.35
N TRP A 48 6.19 1.59 -0.80
CA TRP A 48 6.69 0.72 -1.87
C TRP A 48 7.94 -0.07 -1.49
N ILE A 49 8.80 0.53 -0.66
CA ILE A 49 9.94 -0.17 -0.05
C ILE A 49 9.44 -1.31 0.84
N ILE A 50 8.47 -1.06 1.73
CA ILE A 50 7.91 -2.09 2.61
C ILE A 50 7.28 -3.21 1.78
N VAL A 51 6.51 -2.90 0.73
CA VAL A 51 5.97 -3.91 -0.19
C VAL A 51 7.11 -4.78 -0.77
N GLY A 52 8.20 -4.16 -1.22
CA GLY A 52 9.37 -4.89 -1.70
C GLY A 52 9.99 -5.79 -0.64
N LEU A 53 10.12 -5.28 0.58
CA LEU A 53 10.66 -5.99 1.73
C LEU A 53 9.74 -7.10 2.25
N ILE A 54 8.44 -7.08 1.95
CA ILE A 54 7.52 -8.21 2.17
C ILE A 54 7.76 -9.29 1.12
N TYR A 55 7.92 -8.91 -0.15
CA TYR A 55 7.99 -9.88 -1.25
C TYR A 55 9.37 -10.50 -1.49
N ILE A 56 10.47 -9.86 -1.07
CA ILE A 56 11.81 -10.50 -1.04
C ILE A 56 11.80 -11.78 -0.17
N PRO A 57 11.48 -11.72 1.13
CA PRO A 57 11.44 -12.92 1.97
C PRO A 57 10.35 -13.89 1.49
N THR A 58 9.22 -13.41 0.98
CA THR A 58 8.18 -14.28 0.41
C THR A 58 8.66 -15.05 -0.83
N THR A 59 9.52 -14.45 -1.66
CA THR A 59 10.17 -15.13 -2.80
C THR A 59 11.06 -16.27 -2.30
N ILE A 60 11.92 -15.98 -1.32
CA ILE A 60 12.84 -16.98 -0.76
C ILE A 60 12.05 -18.10 -0.08
N ARG A 61 10.95 -17.75 0.59
CA ARG A 61 10.00 -18.69 1.19
C ARG A 61 9.42 -19.68 0.18
N MET A 62 8.89 -19.19 -0.94
CA MET A 62 8.34 -20.05 -2.00
C MET A 62 9.40 -20.96 -2.61
N PHE A 63 10.62 -20.44 -2.78
CA PHE A 63 11.74 -21.22 -3.27
C PHE A 63 12.21 -22.28 -2.25
N ALA A 64 12.16 -21.97 -0.96
CA ALA A 64 12.44 -22.92 0.11
C ALA A 64 11.39 -24.04 0.18
N ALA A 65 10.10 -23.69 0.02
CA ALA A 65 9.01 -24.65 -0.09
C ALA A 65 9.21 -25.60 -1.28
N TYR A 66 9.62 -25.06 -2.44
CA TYR A 66 9.96 -25.88 -3.61
C TYR A 66 11.09 -26.88 -3.35
N GLN A 67 12.08 -26.52 -2.53
CA GLN A 67 13.17 -27.40 -2.10
C GLN A 67 12.80 -28.31 -0.92
N ALA A 68 11.54 -28.32 -0.48
CA ALA A 68 11.06 -29.04 0.72
C ALA A 68 11.82 -28.65 2.01
N ASN A 69 12.33 -27.42 2.09
CA ASN A 69 13.00 -26.89 3.29
C ASN A 69 12.02 -26.09 4.15
N ALA A 70 11.27 -26.80 4.99
CA ALA A 70 10.24 -26.21 5.86
C ALA A 70 10.81 -25.20 6.89
N ALA A 71 12.04 -25.39 7.36
CA ALA A 71 12.66 -24.49 8.33
C ALA A 71 12.94 -23.11 7.71
N MET A 72 13.45 -23.09 6.47
CA MET A 72 13.70 -21.84 5.73
C MET A 72 12.38 -21.16 5.35
N ASP A 73 11.37 -21.92 4.93
CA ASP A 73 10.04 -21.38 4.63
C ASP A 73 9.45 -20.64 5.84
N LEU A 74 9.45 -21.29 7.01
CA LEU A 74 8.96 -20.68 8.26
C LEU A 74 9.75 -19.44 8.68
N LEU A 75 11.08 -19.47 8.58
CA LEU A 75 11.94 -18.34 8.93
C LEU A 75 11.61 -17.13 8.04
N PHE A 76 11.52 -17.33 6.73
CA PHE A 76 11.21 -16.24 5.81
C PHE A 76 9.76 -15.76 5.92
N TYR A 77 8.83 -16.61 6.35
CA TYR A 77 7.49 -16.16 6.74
C TYR A 77 7.52 -15.18 7.92
N GLN A 78 8.32 -15.46 8.96
CA GLN A 78 8.43 -14.55 10.11
C GLN A 78 9.05 -13.20 9.71
N ILE A 79 10.07 -13.23 8.84
CA ILE A 79 10.66 -12.00 8.28
C ILE A 79 9.64 -11.23 7.44
N ALA A 80 8.88 -11.89 6.58
CA ALA A 80 7.83 -11.24 5.78
C ALA A 80 6.74 -10.64 6.69
N SER A 81 6.33 -11.37 7.73
CA SER A 81 5.34 -10.94 8.72
C SER A 81 5.78 -9.69 9.48
N PHE A 82 7.07 -9.55 9.77
CA PHE A 82 7.64 -8.34 10.35
C PHE A 82 7.36 -7.11 9.50
N PHE A 83 7.69 -7.15 8.20
CA PHE A 83 7.44 -6.03 7.30
C PHE A 83 5.94 -5.78 7.08
N PHE A 84 5.15 -6.85 6.98
CA PHE A 84 3.71 -6.78 6.84
C PHE A 84 3.02 -6.07 8.01
N ALA A 85 3.53 -6.23 9.23
CA ALA A 85 3.01 -5.54 10.41
C ALA A 85 3.11 -4.01 10.35
N PHE A 86 4.06 -3.48 9.56
CA PHE A 86 4.29 -2.05 9.41
C PHE A 86 3.77 -1.47 8.09
N LEU A 87 3.13 -2.30 7.23
CA LEU A 87 2.65 -1.89 5.91
C LEU A 87 1.68 -0.69 5.96
N SER A 88 0.83 -0.64 6.98
CA SER A 88 -0.18 0.41 7.15
C SER A 88 0.38 1.75 7.64
N VAL A 89 1.55 1.76 8.29
CA VAL A 89 2.17 2.96 8.87
C VAL A 89 2.42 4.07 7.84
N PRO A 90 3.11 3.83 6.71
CA PRO A 90 3.33 4.87 5.70
C PRO A 90 2.03 5.34 5.06
N ILE A 91 1.01 4.48 4.95
CA ILE A 91 -0.29 4.84 4.36
C ILE A 91 -1.06 5.76 5.27
N ILE A 92 -1.12 5.44 6.56
CA ILE A 92 -1.73 6.30 7.57
C ILE A 92 -0.99 7.64 7.63
N TYR A 93 0.34 7.64 7.56
CA TYR A 93 1.10 8.88 7.47
C TYR A 93 0.68 9.69 6.24
N PHE A 94 0.66 9.07 5.07
CA PHE A 94 0.30 9.71 3.82
C PHE A 94 -1.11 10.34 3.89
N ILE A 95 -2.12 9.58 4.33
CA ILE A 95 -3.51 10.04 4.34
C ILE A 95 -3.73 11.13 5.40
N VAL A 96 -3.24 10.94 6.63
CA VAL A 96 -3.42 11.93 7.69
C VAL A 96 -2.69 13.23 7.34
N PHE A 97 -1.55 13.14 6.67
CA PHE A 97 -0.84 14.33 6.18
C PHE A 97 -1.67 15.09 5.16
N ILE A 98 -2.27 14.40 4.18
CA ILE A 98 -3.15 15.01 3.17
C ILE A 98 -4.38 15.65 3.81
N LEU A 99 -4.98 15.00 4.82
CA LEU A 99 -6.19 15.50 5.47
C LEU A 99 -5.94 16.65 6.44
N SER A 100 -4.76 16.71 7.06
CA SER A 100 -4.49 17.64 8.16
C SER A 100 -3.47 18.73 7.83
N GLY A 101 -2.61 18.56 6.82
CA GLY A 101 -1.44 19.41 6.53
C GLY A 101 -0.36 19.39 7.64
N ASN A 102 -0.63 18.78 8.80
CA ASN A 102 0.20 18.90 9.98
C ASN A 102 1.13 17.69 10.18
N LYS A 103 2.44 17.92 9.97
CA LYS A 103 3.50 16.90 10.17
C LYS A 103 3.52 16.30 11.58
N ARG A 104 3.10 17.06 12.61
CA ARG A 104 3.12 16.61 14.02
C ARG A 104 1.99 15.63 14.31
N ILE A 105 0.76 15.95 13.91
CA ILE A 105 -0.41 15.08 14.09
C ILE A 105 -0.19 13.78 13.33
N THR A 106 0.20 13.90 12.07
CA THR A 106 0.52 12.76 11.19
C THR A 106 1.54 11.81 11.83
N ARG A 107 2.63 12.36 12.37
CA ARG A 107 3.67 11.56 13.05
C ARG A 107 3.11 10.81 14.26
N ILE A 108 2.31 11.47 15.09
CA ILE A 108 1.71 10.86 16.29
C ILE A 108 0.80 9.69 15.90
N VAL A 109 -0.12 9.90 14.96
CA VAL A 109 -1.06 8.85 14.51
C VAL A 109 -0.30 7.68 13.89
N SER A 110 0.72 7.95 13.07
CA SER A 110 1.54 6.89 12.45
C SER A 110 2.33 6.09 13.49
N ILE A 111 2.84 6.74 14.54
CA ILE A 111 3.50 6.06 15.67
C ILE A 111 2.49 5.16 16.41
N MET A 112 1.24 5.60 16.60
CA MET A 112 0.21 4.74 17.21
C MET A 112 -0.01 3.47 16.38
N PHE A 113 -0.06 3.58 15.06
CA PHE A 113 -0.15 2.41 14.17
C PHE A 113 1.09 1.53 14.22
N ALA A 114 2.30 2.11 14.32
CA ALA A 114 3.52 1.34 14.51
C ALA A 114 3.51 0.54 15.83
N VAL A 115 3.01 1.14 16.92
CA VAL A 115 2.81 0.44 18.20
C VAL A 115 1.81 -0.71 18.05
N MET A 116 0.71 -0.51 17.32
CA MET A 116 -0.23 -1.60 17.01
C MET A 116 0.41 -2.72 16.18
N GLY A 117 1.31 -2.39 15.24
CA GLY A 117 2.11 -3.38 14.51
C GLY A 117 3.03 -4.20 15.43
N ILE A 118 3.65 -3.57 16.43
CA ILE A 118 4.46 -4.26 17.44
C ILE A 118 3.59 -5.17 18.31
N ILE A 119 2.41 -4.70 18.74
CA ILE A 119 1.45 -5.52 19.51
C ILE A 119 1.02 -6.74 18.70
N TYR A 120 0.68 -6.55 17.43
CA TYR A 120 0.36 -7.63 16.50
C TYR A 120 1.50 -8.66 16.41
N LEU A 121 2.74 -8.20 16.19
CA LEU A 121 3.90 -9.09 16.13
C LEU A 121 4.13 -9.86 17.43
N SER A 122 3.97 -9.19 18.57
CA SER A 122 4.10 -9.83 19.89
C SER A 122 3.10 -10.98 20.05
N ILE A 123 1.84 -10.75 19.64
CA ILE A 123 0.78 -11.78 19.69
C ILE A 123 1.09 -12.91 18.70
N LEU A 124 1.50 -12.58 17.46
CA LEU A 124 1.84 -13.56 16.44
C LEU A 124 2.95 -14.53 16.90
N HIS A 125 4.00 -13.99 17.54
CA HIS A 125 5.09 -14.81 18.10
C HIS A 125 4.66 -15.60 19.33
N SER A 126 3.77 -15.04 20.16
CA SER A 126 3.32 -15.70 21.40
C SER A 126 2.35 -16.86 21.13
N CYS A 127 1.47 -16.72 20.15
CA CYS A 127 0.48 -17.75 19.79
C CYS A 127 1.04 -18.79 18.82
N GLY A 128 2.14 -18.46 18.13
CA GLY A 128 2.76 -19.31 17.13
C GLY A 128 1.96 -19.39 15.82
N VAL A 129 2.58 -20.05 14.84
CA VAL A 129 2.00 -20.33 13.53
C VAL A 129 2.08 -21.82 13.25
N VAL A 130 1.06 -22.35 12.56
CA VAL A 130 0.97 -23.77 12.18
C VAL A 130 1.26 -23.88 10.68
N GLY A 131 2.15 -24.79 10.29
CA GLY A 131 2.67 -24.92 8.93
C GLY A 131 4.20 -24.90 8.90
N PRO A 132 4.84 -24.93 7.71
CA PRO A 132 4.27 -24.77 6.39
C PRO A 132 3.64 -26.05 5.82
N ALA A 133 2.43 -25.93 5.28
CA ALA A 133 1.82 -26.96 4.43
C ALA A 133 2.12 -26.64 2.96
N VAL A 134 3.05 -27.38 2.37
CA VAL A 134 3.44 -27.21 0.97
C VAL A 134 2.42 -27.91 0.08
N LEU A 135 1.81 -27.14 -0.81
CA LEU A 135 0.81 -27.58 -1.79
C LEU A 135 1.31 -27.30 -3.21
N ASP A 136 0.45 -27.49 -4.21
CA ASP A 136 0.84 -27.42 -5.61
C ASP A 136 1.18 -25.99 -6.07
N TRP A 137 0.46 -24.99 -5.55
CA TRP A 137 0.59 -23.59 -5.96
C TRP A 137 1.27 -22.71 -4.91
N GLY A 138 1.42 -23.18 -3.68
CA GLY A 138 1.79 -22.33 -2.56
C GLY A 138 2.25 -23.09 -1.32
N SER A 139 2.66 -22.31 -0.34
CA SER A 139 2.98 -22.78 1.01
C SER A 139 2.08 -22.04 1.99
N LEU A 140 1.18 -22.79 2.61
CA LEU A 140 0.19 -22.25 3.54
C LEU A 140 0.75 -22.28 4.97
N ILE A 141 0.68 -21.13 5.63
CA ILE A 141 1.01 -20.97 7.04
C ILE A 141 -0.22 -20.35 7.69
N THR A 142 -0.74 -21.00 8.71
CA THR A 142 -1.97 -20.61 9.38
C THR A 142 -1.64 -19.99 10.73
N VAL A 143 -2.18 -18.81 11.02
CA VAL A 143 -2.00 -18.16 12.32
C VAL A 143 -2.89 -18.84 13.36
N ASN A 144 -2.30 -19.31 14.47
CA ASN A 144 -2.99 -20.10 15.50
C ASN A 144 -3.86 -19.26 16.46
N SER A 145 -4.17 -18.00 16.11
CA SER A 145 -4.86 -17.06 16.97
C SER A 145 -5.84 -16.23 16.18
N ASP A 146 -7.12 -16.50 16.42
CA ASP A 146 -8.22 -15.70 15.87
C ASP A 146 -8.08 -14.23 16.29
N PHE A 147 -7.62 -13.98 17.52
CA PHE A 147 -7.41 -12.62 18.02
C PHE A 147 -6.34 -11.87 17.23
N ALA A 148 -5.23 -12.52 16.83
CA ALA A 148 -4.19 -11.89 16.02
C ALA A 148 -4.72 -11.48 14.64
N ILE A 149 -5.51 -12.35 14.02
CA ILE A 149 -6.15 -12.10 12.73
C ILE A 149 -7.15 -10.94 12.86
N HIS A 150 -7.99 -10.94 13.91
CA HIS A 150 -8.98 -9.88 14.14
C HIS A 150 -8.35 -8.53 14.46
N LEU A 151 -7.28 -8.51 15.25
CA LEU A 151 -6.53 -7.29 15.57
C LEU A 151 -5.91 -6.69 14.30
N TYR A 152 -5.31 -7.52 13.45
CA TYR A 152 -4.76 -7.06 12.18
C TYR A 152 -5.86 -6.54 11.24
N LEU A 153 -6.91 -7.35 11.01
CA LEU A 153 -8.04 -6.99 10.16
C LEU A 153 -8.70 -5.68 10.60
N THR A 154 -9.01 -5.56 11.88
CA THR A 154 -9.81 -4.42 12.37
C THR A 154 -8.99 -3.14 12.46
N VAL A 155 -7.79 -3.20 13.03
CA VAL A 155 -7.02 -1.98 13.36
C VAL A 155 -6.02 -1.64 12.27
N LEU A 156 -5.22 -2.61 11.82
CA LEU A 156 -4.12 -2.36 10.89
C LEU A 156 -4.56 -2.35 9.43
N PHE A 157 -5.78 -2.81 9.12
CA PHE A 157 -6.25 -2.96 7.74
C PHE A 157 -7.56 -2.22 7.42
N ILE A 158 -8.64 -2.43 8.17
CA ILE A 158 -9.94 -1.78 7.90
C ILE A 158 -9.83 -0.25 8.01
N ILE A 159 -9.05 0.27 8.96
CA ILE A 159 -8.91 1.73 9.12
C ILE A 159 -8.19 2.36 7.90
N PRO A 160 -6.99 1.91 7.49
CA PRO A 160 -6.34 2.44 6.29
C PRO A 160 -7.19 2.31 5.02
N THR A 161 -7.86 1.17 4.80
CA THR A 161 -8.71 0.96 3.62
C THR A 161 -9.92 1.88 3.61
N ALA A 162 -10.60 2.04 4.76
CA ALA A 162 -11.70 2.99 4.91
C ALA A 162 -11.24 4.44 4.67
N MET A 163 -10.03 4.78 5.10
CA MET A 163 -9.44 6.11 4.86
C MET A 163 -9.10 6.33 3.39
N ILE A 164 -8.56 5.33 2.69
CA ILE A 164 -8.34 5.40 1.22
C ILE A 164 -9.66 5.57 0.48
N LEU A 165 -10.67 4.78 0.82
CA LEU A 165 -11.98 4.84 0.19
C LEU A 165 -12.68 6.17 0.50
N GLY A 166 -12.52 6.69 1.72
CA GLY A 166 -13.00 8.01 2.12
C GLY A 166 -12.38 9.12 1.30
N LEU A 167 -11.04 9.12 1.12
CA LEU A 167 -10.36 10.06 0.24
C LEU A 167 -10.84 9.95 -1.21
N PHE A 168 -10.97 8.72 -1.72
CA PHE A 168 -11.47 8.48 -3.08
C PHE A 168 -12.90 9.02 -3.26
N LEU A 169 -13.78 8.81 -2.29
CA LEU A 169 -15.14 9.32 -2.30
C LEU A 169 -15.17 10.85 -2.29
N LEU A 170 -14.36 11.49 -1.44
CA LEU A 170 -14.23 12.96 -1.39
C LEU A 170 -13.77 13.52 -2.73
N MET A 171 -12.76 12.89 -3.36
CA MET A 171 -12.28 13.27 -4.70
C MET A 171 -13.37 13.16 -5.77
N VAL A 172 -14.19 12.10 -5.75
CA VAL A 172 -15.30 11.93 -6.69
C VAL A 172 -16.41 12.95 -6.43
N LEU A 173 -16.69 13.28 -5.17
CA LEU A 173 -17.77 14.18 -4.78
C LEU A 173 -17.47 15.65 -5.14
N GLN A 174 -16.19 16.04 -5.16
CA GLN A 174 -15.75 17.41 -5.43
C GLN A 174 -15.86 17.86 -6.91
N ARG A 175 -16.41 17.04 -7.82
CA ARG A 175 -16.64 17.39 -9.25
C ARG A 175 -15.40 17.99 -9.94
N ILE A 176 -14.22 17.42 -9.68
CA ILE A 176 -12.98 17.80 -10.35
C ILE A 176 -13.07 17.40 -11.85
N ALA A 177 -12.35 18.09 -12.74
CA ALA A 177 -12.29 17.72 -14.15
C ALA A 177 -11.78 16.27 -14.32
N LEU A 178 -12.46 15.47 -15.17
CA LEU A 178 -12.22 14.03 -15.32
C LEU A 178 -10.73 13.67 -15.49
N GLY A 179 -9.98 14.47 -16.25
CA GLY A 179 -8.55 14.22 -16.52
C GLY A 179 -7.66 14.28 -15.28
N ILE A 180 -7.96 15.19 -14.34
CA ILE A 180 -7.21 15.36 -13.09
C ILE A 180 -7.59 14.24 -12.10
N ILE A 181 -8.86 13.82 -12.11
CA ILE A 181 -9.33 12.68 -11.31
C ILE A 181 -8.56 11.41 -11.71
N TYR A 182 -8.34 11.14 -13.00
CA TYR A 182 -7.59 9.95 -13.40
C TYR A 182 -6.14 9.96 -12.90
N LYS A 183 -5.42 11.10 -13.01
CA LYS A 183 -4.02 11.20 -12.54
C LYS A 183 -3.91 11.07 -11.01
N LYS A 184 -4.88 11.59 -10.24
CA LYS A 184 -4.85 11.58 -8.77
C LYS A 184 -5.47 10.32 -8.14
N ALA A 185 -6.50 9.74 -8.75
CA ALA A 185 -7.22 8.60 -8.19
C ALA A 185 -6.60 7.24 -8.56
N LEU A 186 -5.97 7.12 -9.74
CA LEU A 186 -5.34 5.86 -10.17
C LEU A 186 -4.23 5.37 -9.21
N PRO A 187 -3.32 6.23 -8.71
CA PRO A 187 -2.35 5.80 -7.70
C PRO A 187 -3.00 5.37 -6.39
N LEU A 188 -4.06 6.07 -5.96
CA LEU A 188 -4.75 5.78 -4.71
C LEU A 188 -5.49 4.42 -4.77
N VAL A 189 -6.15 4.16 -5.90
CA VAL A 189 -6.77 2.85 -6.19
C VAL A 189 -5.71 1.76 -6.24
N ALA A 190 -4.56 2.00 -6.89
CA ALA A 190 -3.48 1.03 -6.94
C ALA A 190 -2.92 0.68 -5.55
N ILE A 191 -2.76 1.67 -4.66
CA ILE A 191 -2.32 1.45 -3.27
C ILE A 191 -3.35 0.62 -2.50
N SER A 192 -4.65 0.94 -2.61
CA SER A 192 -5.71 0.14 -1.98
C SER A 192 -5.68 -1.29 -2.48
N PHE A 193 -5.58 -1.48 -3.80
CA PHE A 193 -5.55 -2.79 -4.43
C PHE A 193 -4.37 -3.63 -3.95
N VAL A 194 -3.17 -3.05 -3.92
CA VAL A 194 -1.97 -3.74 -3.39
C VAL A 194 -2.15 -4.10 -1.93
N LEU A 195 -2.63 -3.17 -1.09
CA LEU A 195 -2.84 -3.44 0.33
C LEU A 195 -3.86 -4.57 0.56
N ASP A 196 -4.99 -4.53 -0.14
CA ASP A 196 -6.08 -5.50 -0.01
C ASP A 196 -5.62 -6.92 -0.37
N PHE A 197 -4.92 -7.07 -1.48
CA PHE A 197 -4.47 -8.40 -1.91
C PHE A 197 -3.24 -8.90 -1.14
N ILE A 198 -2.41 -8.02 -0.57
CA ILE A 198 -1.37 -8.46 0.39
C ILE A 198 -2.04 -9.05 1.63
N LEU A 199 -3.08 -8.43 2.18
CA LEU A 199 -3.81 -9.00 3.31
C LEU A 199 -4.35 -10.40 2.97
N ILE A 200 -4.98 -10.54 1.80
CA ILE A 200 -5.53 -11.83 1.36
C ILE A 200 -4.42 -12.88 1.28
N ASP A 201 -3.24 -12.56 0.72
CA ASP A 201 -2.08 -13.47 0.64
C ASP A 201 -1.63 -14.00 2.02
N PHE A 202 -1.74 -13.17 3.07
CA PHE A 202 -1.35 -13.54 4.44
C PHE A 202 -2.42 -14.33 5.22
N ILE A 203 -3.70 -14.20 4.89
CA ILE A 203 -4.80 -14.83 5.65
C ILE A 203 -5.34 -16.10 4.98
N VAL A 204 -5.13 -16.24 3.68
CA VAL A 204 -5.78 -17.29 2.89
C VAL A 204 -5.33 -18.70 3.25
N MET A 205 -6.31 -19.60 3.38
CA MET A 205 -6.12 -21.03 3.67
C MET A 205 -6.32 -21.93 2.43
N ILE A 206 -6.45 -21.32 1.26
CA ILE A 206 -6.78 -21.98 0.00
C ILE A 206 -5.63 -21.74 -0.99
N ASP A 207 -5.04 -22.82 -1.47
CA ASP A 207 -3.83 -22.84 -2.32
C ASP A 207 -3.93 -21.95 -3.58
N PRO A 208 -4.92 -22.14 -4.49
CA PRO A 208 -5.03 -21.30 -5.70
C PRO A 208 -5.29 -19.83 -5.38
N MET A 209 -5.98 -19.54 -4.27
CA MET A 209 -6.30 -18.17 -3.88
C MET A 209 -5.05 -17.38 -3.45
N GLN A 210 -4.02 -18.06 -2.94
CA GLN A 210 -2.71 -17.44 -2.66
C GLN A 210 -2.02 -16.94 -3.95
N LEU A 211 -2.04 -17.76 -5.01
CA LEU A 211 -1.51 -17.37 -6.32
C LEU A 211 -2.29 -16.20 -6.93
N PHE A 212 -3.63 -16.26 -6.85
CA PHE A 212 -4.49 -15.18 -7.33
C PHE A 212 -4.20 -13.87 -6.61
N ALA A 213 -4.11 -13.90 -5.28
CA ALA A 213 -3.79 -12.73 -4.47
C ALA A 213 -2.49 -12.06 -4.93
N ARG A 214 -1.42 -12.86 -5.11
CA ARG A 214 -0.12 -12.34 -5.58
C ARG A 214 -0.16 -11.81 -7.00
N THR A 215 -0.93 -12.44 -7.88
CA THR A 215 -1.15 -11.93 -9.25
C THR A 215 -1.84 -10.57 -9.21
N PHE A 216 -2.83 -10.38 -8.34
CA PHE A 216 -3.48 -9.08 -8.16
C PHE A 216 -2.57 -8.04 -7.52
N VAL A 217 -1.71 -8.41 -6.56
CA VAL A 217 -0.68 -7.51 -6.05
C VAL A 217 0.26 -7.06 -7.17
N PHE A 218 0.69 -7.98 -8.04
CA PHE A 218 1.53 -7.65 -9.18
C PHE A 218 0.85 -6.69 -10.16
N ILE A 219 -0.43 -6.93 -10.49
CA ILE A 219 -1.24 -6.01 -11.29
C ILE A 219 -1.33 -4.63 -10.60
N GLY A 220 -1.55 -4.59 -9.28
CA GLY A 220 -1.58 -3.35 -8.50
C GLY A 220 -0.27 -2.56 -8.57
N VAL A 221 0.88 -3.23 -8.50
CA VAL A 221 2.20 -2.59 -8.68
C VAL A 221 2.37 -2.04 -10.09
N ILE A 222 1.91 -2.76 -11.12
CA ILE A 222 1.93 -2.27 -12.51
C ILE A 222 1.01 -1.05 -12.67
N LEU A 223 -0.19 -1.10 -12.11
CA LEU A 223 -1.13 0.03 -12.11
C LEU A 223 -0.51 1.25 -11.44
N ALA A 224 0.16 1.07 -10.30
CA ALA A 224 0.89 2.14 -9.65
C ALA A 224 2.00 2.70 -10.54
N PHE A 225 2.79 1.84 -11.18
CA PHE A 225 3.83 2.28 -12.11
C PHE A 225 3.27 3.14 -13.24
N LEU A 226 2.19 2.70 -13.88
CA LEU A 226 1.50 3.46 -14.93
C LEU A 226 0.88 4.76 -14.41
N ALA A 227 0.45 4.80 -13.14
CA ALA A 227 -0.09 5.99 -12.52
C ALA A 227 0.97 7.06 -12.27
N TYR A 228 2.16 6.67 -11.83
CA TYR A 228 3.28 7.60 -11.59
C TYR A 228 4.07 7.94 -12.85
N PHE A 229 4.04 7.06 -13.86
CA PHE A 229 4.74 7.22 -15.13
C PHE A 229 3.78 6.91 -16.29
N PRO A 230 2.83 7.82 -16.59
CA PRO A 230 1.90 7.62 -17.68
C PRO A 230 2.66 7.52 -19.02
N PRO A 231 2.37 6.53 -19.87
CA PRO A 231 3.02 6.40 -21.17
C PRO A 231 2.59 7.51 -22.14
N GLU A 232 3.50 7.91 -23.03
CA GLU A 232 3.38 9.08 -23.93
C GLU A 232 2.09 9.10 -24.78
N PHE A 233 1.54 7.94 -25.16
CA PHE A 233 0.28 7.85 -25.91
C PHE A 233 -0.96 8.33 -25.14
N LEU A 234 -0.90 8.47 -23.81
CA LEU A 234 -1.94 9.10 -23.00
C LEU A 234 -1.78 10.62 -22.91
N ASN A 235 -0.59 11.16 -23.22
CA ASN A 235 -0.31 12.60 -23.20
C ASN A 235 -0.74 13.29 -24.51
N ASP A 236 -0.78 12.55 -25.62
CA ASP A 236 -1.09 13.07 -26.98
C ASP A 236 -2.54 13.57 -27.16
N LYS A 237 -3.46 13.27 -26.23
CA LYS A 237 -4.82 13.83 -26.21
C LYS A 237 -5.01 15.04 -25.30
N SER A 238 -3.95 15.47 -24.59
CA SER A 238 -4.00 16.60 -23.65
C SER A 238 -3.18 17.83 -24.07
N GLU A 239 -2.58 17.86 -25.26
CA GLU A 239 -1.79 19.02 -25.76
C GLU A 239 -2.57 20.34 -25.90
N ASN A 240 -3.87 20.39 -25.60
CA ASN A 240 -4.64 21.64 -25.49
C ASN A 240 -4.80 22.18 -24.05
N PHE A 241 -4.16 21.57 -23.06
CA PHE A 241 -4.06 22.13 -21.71
C PHE A 241 -2.58 22.22 -21.30
N GLU A 242 -1.93 23.23 -21.85
CA GLU A 242 -0.69 23.79 -21.31
C GLU A 242 -1.00 24.34 -19.91
N TYR A 243 -0.78 23.53 -18.88
CA TYR A 243 -0.61 23.95 -17.49
C TYR A 243 0.39 23.01 -16.83
N ASP A 244 1.48 23.64 -16.38
CA ASP A 244 2.55 23.19 -15.48
C ASP A 244 2.71 21.67 -15.28
N ASP A 245 3.80 21.13 -15.83
CA ASP A 245 4.30 19.77 -15.56
C ASP A 245 4.81 19.59 -14.11
N THR A 246 4.39 20.47 -13.18
CA THR A 246 4.88 20.59 -11.81
C THR A 246 3.83 20.24 -10.73
N ASP A 247 2.57 19.98 -11.10
CA ASP A 247 1.50 19.95 -10.10
C ASP A 247 1.08 18.52 -9.71
N LEU A 248 1.89 17.86 -8.88
CA LEU A 248 1.29 17.33 -7.64
C LEU A 248 1.10 18.52 -6.69
N ASP A 249 0.25 19.48 -7.06
CA ASP A 249 -0.29 20.45 -6.12
C ASP A 249 -1.15 19.69 -5.13
N PHE A 250 -0.48 19.22 -4.08
CA PHE A 250 -1.06 18.91 -2.79
C PHE A 250 -1.49 20.20 -2.07
N ASP A 251 -1.09 21.38 -2.57
CA ASP A 251 -1.54 22.68 -2.07
C ASP A 251 -3.06 22.87 -2.31
N ASP A 252 -3.64 22.33 -3.40
CA ASP A 252 -5.11 22.30 -3.62
C ASP A 252 -5.86 21.38 -2.62
N LEU A 253 -5.16 20.46 -1.94
CA LEU A 253 -5.70 19.64 -0.86
C LEU A 253 -5.45 20.28 0.52
N GLU A 254 -4.49 21.20 0.65
CA GLU A 254 -4.32 22.06 1.84
C GLU A 254 -5.39 23.16 1.91
N ASP A 255 -5.92 23.62 0.76
CA ASP A 255 -7.07 24.53 0.66
C ASP A 255 -8.42 23.85 0.99
N LEU A 256 -8.40 22.62 1.53
CA LEU A 256 -9.55 21.97 2.20
C LEU A 256 -9.84 22.59 3.58
N ASP A 257 -9.50 23.87 3.79
CA ASP A 257 -10.05 24.65 4.87
C ASP A 257 -11.55 24.80 4.59
N ILE A 258 -12.36 24.16 5.42
CA ILE A 258 -13.81 24.24 5.40
C ILE A 258 -14.15 25.73 5.51
N LYS A 259 -14.36 26.39 4.36
CA LYS A 259 -15.08 27.66 4.30
C LYS A 259 -16.49 27.34 4.74
N ASP A 260 -16.70 27.50 6.04
CA ASP A 260 -18.00 27.59 6.68
C ASP A 260 -18.65 28.89 6.15
N SER A 261 -19.14 28.83 4.91
CA SER A 261 -19.89 29.90 4.29
C SER A 261 -21.32 29.82 4.79
N SER A 262 -21.58 30.43 5.95
CA SER A 262 -22.75 31.29 6.19
C SER A 262 -22.94 31.45 7.68
N LEU A 263 -22.52 32.59 8.25
CA LEU A 263 -23.21 33.28 9.36
C LEU A 263 -22.52 34.62 9.65
N GLU A 264 -22.37 35.47 8.62
CA GLU A 264 -22.08 36.89 8.82
C GLU A 264 -22.56 37.66 7.57
N GLU A 265 -23.87 37.90 7.51
CA GLU A 265 -24.52 39.05 6.84
C GLU A 265 -26.05 38.91 6.95
N ILE A 266 -26.57 39.05 8.17
CA ILE A 266 -27.89 39.66 8.38
C ILE A 266 -27.68 40.72 9.46
N ASN A 267 -27.11 41.85 9.05
CA ASN A 267 -27.41 43.12 9.65
C ASN A 267 -27.25 44.21 8.58
N ASP A 268 -28.21 45.13 8.54
CA ASP A 268 -28.32 46.31 7.67
C ASP A 268 -28.79 46.11 6.22
N ARG A 269 -30.12 45.92 6.07
CA ARG A 269 -31.01 46.94 5.45
C ARG A 269 -32.49 46.56 5.50
#